data_AF-A0A397WD47-F1
#
_entry.id   AF-A0A397WD47-F1
#
_cell.length_a   1.000
_cell.length_b   1.000
_cell.length_c   1.000
_cell.angle_alpha   90.00
_cell.angle_beta   90.00
_cell.angle_gamma   90.00
#
_symmetry.space_group_name_H-M   'P 1'
#
loop_
_entity.id
_entity.type
_entity.pdbx_description
1 polymer ?
#
loop_
_entity_poly.entity_id
_entity_poly.type
_entity_poly.pdbx_seq_one_letter_code
_entity_poly.pdbx_strand_id
1 'polypeptide(L)'
;MNKCLDAEPQNRPTAEELASTLYNFFENLRSEETELCKQIKEIKSSGKNFTIYDMVKLARFNYQTHPQAIYTSCLLHLQKL
;
A
#
# COMPACT_ATOMS: atom_id res chain seq x y z
N MET A 1 -2.53 -4.39 3.31
CA MET A 1 -2.98 -3.13 2.66
C MET A 1 -4.43 -2.77 3.00
N ASN A 2 -5.39 -3.69 2.89
CA ASN A 2 -6.82 -3.38 3.06
C ASN A 2 -7.18 -2.68 4.39
N LYS A 3 -6.54 -3.07 5.50
CA LYS A 3 -6.73 -2.40 6.80
C LYS A 3 -6.32 -0.93 6.78
N CYS A 4 -5.32 -0.54 5.98
CA CYS A 4 -4.90 0.85 5.85
C CYS A 4 -5.91 1.70 5.05
N LEU A 5 -6.78 1.04 4.28
CA LEU A 5 -7.82 1.66 3.45
C LEU A 5 -9.21 1.58 4.11
N ASP A 6 -9.28 1.16 5.37
CA ASP A 6 -10.56 1.08 6.08
C ASP A 6 -11.23 2.46 6.15
N ALA A 7 -12.53 2.51 5.89
CA ALA A 7 -13.29 3.75 5.90
C ALA A 7 -13.26 4.38 7.31
N GLU A 8 -13.33 3.53 8.34
CA GLU A 8 -13.32 3.90 9.73
C GLU A 8 -11.87 4.07 10.24
N PRO A 9 -11.46 5.27 10.69
CA PRO A 9 -10.09 5.52 11.12
C PRO A 9 -9.59 4.59 12.24
N GLN A 10 -10.47 4.20 13.17
CA GLN A 10 -10.17 3.32 14.30
C GLN A 10 -9.81 1.88 13.90
N ASN A 11 -10.18 1.46 12.69
CA ASN A 11 -9.85 0.13 12.17
C ASN A 11 -8.51 0.12 11.43
N ARG A 12 -7.93 1.30 11.18
CA ARG A 12 -6.63 1.42 10.50
C ARG A 12 -5.51 1.12 11.49
N PRO A 13 -4.43 0.47 11.04
CA PRO A 13 -3.27 0.27 11.88
C PRO A 13 -2.63 1.61 12.24
N THR A 14 -2.07 1.69 13.43
CA THR A 14 -1.20 2.79 13.84
C THR A 14 0.11 2.77 13.05
N ALA A 15 0.83 3.89 13.08
CA ALA A 15 2.14 3.98 12.43
C ALA A 15 3.14 2.95 12.99
N GLU A 16 3.08 2.68 14.30
CA GLU A 16 3.94 1.72 14.99
C GLU A 16 3.64 0.26 14.58
N GLU A 17 2.38 -0.12 14.53
CA GLU A 17 1.95 -1.44 14.06
C GLU A 17 2.38 -1.68 12.60
N LEU A 18 2.24 -0.64 11.76
CA LEU A 18 2.64 -0.71 10.37
C LEU A 18 4.16 -0.86 10.24
N ALA A 19 4.94 -0.05 10.97
CA ALA A 19 6.40 -0.14 10.98
C ALA A 19 6.87 -1.53 11.42
N SER A 20 6.29 -2.08 12.48
CA SER A 20 6.62 -3.42 12.98
C SER A 20 6.31 -4.51 11.95
N THR A 21 5.17 -4.40 11.27
CA THR A 21 4.79 -5.33 10.19
C THR A 21 5.76 -5.28 9.02
N LEU A 22 6.14 -4.07 8.59
CA LEU A 22 7.11 -3.86 7.51
C LEU A 22 8.50 -4.38 7.87
N TYR A 23 8.93 -4.19 9.11
CA TYR A 23 10.19 -4.74 9.62
C TYR A 23 10.19 -6.26 9.57
N ASN A 24 9.10 -6.92 9.99
CA ASN A 24 8.97 -8.37 9.90
C ASN A 24 9.03 -8.87 8.45
N PHE A 25 8.43 -8.14 7.50
CA PHE A 25 8.59 -8.48 6.08
C PHE A 25 10.04 -8.36 5.62
N PHE A 26 10.74 -7.30 6.02
CA PHE A 26 12.15 -7.12 5.70
C PHE A 26 13.02 -8.26 6.23
N GLU A 27 12.83 -8.67 7.48
CA GLU A 27 13.58 -9.81 8.04
C GLU A 27 13.23 -11.13 7.32
N ASN A 28 11.97 -11.35 6.96
CA ASN A 28 11.57 -12.54 6.19
C ASN A 28 12.24 -12.60 4.81
N LEU A 29 12.54 -11.45 4.19
CA LEU A 29 13.25 -11.40 2.91
C LEU A 29 14.70 -11.87 3.00
N ARG A 30 15.29 -11.93 4.19
CA ARG A 30 16.66 -12.45 4.39
C ARG A 30 16.75 -13.96 4.23
N SER A 31 15.63 -14.67 4.35
CA SER A 31 15.57 -16.12 4.12
C SER A 31 14.84 -16.41 2.82
N GLU A 32 15.49 -17.17 1.94
CA GLU A 32 14.91 -17.58 0.66
C GLU A 32 13.77 -18.60 0.78
N GLU A 33 13.63 -19.23 1.95
CA GLU A 33 12.60 -20.24 2.21
C GLU A 33 11.26 -19.62 2.62
N THR A 34 11.24 -18.33 2.95
CA THR A 34 10.02 -17.67 3.37
C THR A 34 9.03 -17.57 2.22
N GLU A 35 7.75 -17.64 2.58
CA GLU A 35 6.65 -17.55 1.64
C GLU A 35 6.70 -16.25 0.82
N LEU A 36 7.09 -15.14 1.46
CA LEU A 36 7.25 -13.85 0.80
C LEU A 36 8.33 -13.88 -0.28
N CYS A 37 9.49 -14.49 -0.01
CA CYS A 37 10.56 -14.66 -1.00
C CYS A 37 10.10 -15.52 -2.19
N LYS A 38 9.35 -16.59 -1.94
CA LYS A 38 8.80 -17.46 -3.00
C LYS A 38 7.84 -16.68 -3.90
N GLN A 39 6.91 -15.93 -3.33
CA GLN A 39 5.96 -15.09 -4.09
C GLN A 39 6.70 -14.04 -4.94
N ILE A 40 7.75 -13.40 -4.41
CA ILE A 40 8.56 -12.46 -5.18
C ILE A 40 9.27 -13.15 -6.35
N LYS A 41 9.83 -14.33 -6.14
CA LYS A 41 10.49 -15.12 -7.20
C LYS A 41 9.49 -15.51 -8.29
N GLU A 42 8.28 -15.93 -7.91
CA GLU A 42 7.19 -16.27 -8.85
C GLU A 42 6.74 -15.06 -9.68
N ILE A 43 6.57 -13.89 -9.05
CA ILE A 43 6.22 -12.66 -9.77
C ILE A 43 7.34 -12.28 -10.75
N LYS A 44 8.60 -12.34 -10.32
CA LYS A 44 9.76 -12.07 -11.19
C LYS A 44 9.85 -13.04 -12.37
N SER A 45 9.57 -14.33 -12.15
CA SER A 45 9.61 -15.34 -13.22
C SER A 45 8.41 -15.28 -14.15
N SER A 46 7.28 -14.73 -13.70
CA SER A 46 6.07 -14.60 -14.52
C SER A 46 6.21 -13.69 -15.74
N GLY A 47 7.33 -12.96 -15.89
CA GLY A 47 7.61 -12.05 -17.00
C GLY A 47 6.67 -10.83 -17.05
N LYS A 48 5.70 -10.75 -16.13
CA LYS A 48 4.83 -9.59 -15.92
C LYS A 48 5.63 -8.51 -15.20
N ASN A 49 6.46 -7.80 -15.95
CA ASN A 49 7.05 -6.55 -15.49
C ASN A 49 5.96 -5.49 -15.42
N PHE A 50 5.03 -5.59 -14.45
CA PHE A 50 4.21 -4.44 -14.09
C PHE A 50 5.18 -3.39 -13.58
N THR A 51 5.39 -2.34 -14.36
CA THR A 51 6.09 -1.19 -13.82
C THR A 51 5.27 -0.66 -12.64
N ILE A 52 5.92 -0.03 -11.65
CA ILE A 52 5.19 0.67 -10.57
C ILE A 52 4.15 1.61 -11.18
N TYR A 53 4.46 2.22 -12.33
CA TYR A 53 3.55 3.01 -13.13
C TYR A 53 2.31 2.23 -13.60
N ASP A 54 2.47 1.04 -14.18
CA ASP A 54 1.34 0.22 -14.65
C ASP A 54 0.45 -0.24 -13.49
N MET A 55 1.05 -0.55 -12.34
CA MET A 55 0.32 -0.96 -11.13
C MET A 55 -0.47 0.20 -10.53
N VAL A 56 0.15 1.39 -10.41
CA VAL A 56 -0.51 2.62 -9.96
C VAL A 56 -1.62 3.03 -10.94
N LYS A 57 -1.38 2.89 -12.24
CA LYS A 57 -2.36 3.21 -13.29
C LYS A 57 -3.56 2.26 -13.22
N LEU A 58 -3.35 0.95 -13.10
CA LEU A 58 -4.43 -0.03 -12.95
C LEU A 58 -5.24 0.19 -11.67
N ALA A 59 -4.58 0.51 -10.55
CA ALA A 59 -5.25 0.90 -9.32
C ALA A 59 -6.09 2.16 -9.52
N ARG A 60 -5.54 3.21 -10.14
CA ARG A 60 -6.24 4.47 -10.46
C ARG A 60 -7.49 4.26 -11.33
N PHE A 61 -7.43 3.35 -12.30
CA PHE A 61 -8.57 3.06 -13.18
C PHE A 61 -9.71 2.30 -12.49
N ASN A 62 -9.44 1.63 -11.36
CA ASN A 62 -10.47 0.90 -10.61
C ASN A 62 -11.13 1.73 -9.49
N TYR A 63 -10.63 2.93 -9.17
CA TYR A 63 -11.30 3.81 -8.23
C TYR A 63 -12.36 4.64 -8.96
N GLN A 64 -13.60 4.15 -8.94
CA GLN A 64 -14.74 4.97 -9.30
C GLN A 64 -14.94 5.99 -8.17
N THR A 65 -14.56 7.24 -8.41
CA THR A 65 -14.84 8.33 -7.47
C THR A 65 -16.34 8.48 -7.33
N HIS A 66 -16.83 8.51 -6.09
CA HIS A 66 -18.23 8.78 -5.84
C HIS A 66 -18.62 10.12 -6.51
N PRO A 67 -19.80 10.26 -7.16
CA PRO A 67 -20.17 11.48 -7.87
C PRO A 67 -20.18 12.74 -6.98
N GLN A 68 -20.24 12.55 -5.66
CA GLN A 68 -20.25 13.62 -4.66
C GLN A 68 -18.88 13.84 -3.99
N ALA A 69 -17.85 13.06 -4.36
CA ALA A 69 -16.52 13.21 -3.79
C ALA A 69 -15.80 14.40 -4.46
N ILE A 70 -15.41 15.39 -3.65
CA ILE A 70 -14.63 16.55 -4.09
C ILE A 70 -13.20 16.39 -3.56
N TYR A 71 -12.27 16.00 -4.43
CA TYR A 71 -10.84 15.91 -4.11
C TYR A 71 -10.14 17.21 -4.50
N THR A 72 -10.43 18.29 -3.78
CA THR A 72 -9.59 19.50 -3.86
C THR A 72 -8.40 19.32 -2.93
N SER A 73 -7.19 19.57 -3.44
CA SER A 73 -5.99 19.68 -2.61
C SER A 73 -6.25 20.75 -1.53
N CYS A 74 -6.55 20.31 -0.31
CA CYS A 74 -6.79 21.22 0.80
C CYS A 74 -5.45 21.77 1.25
N LEU A 75 -5.22 23.07 1.02
CA LEU A 75 -4.09 23.78 1.62
C LEU A 75 -4.32 23.79 3.14
N LEU A 76 -3.72 22.83 3.85
CA LEU A 76 -3.77 22.79 5.31
C LEU A 76 -3.07 24.05 5.84
N HIS A 77 -3.85 25.03 6.30
CA HIS A 77 -3.34 26.08 7.18
C HIS A 77 -3.04 25.46 8.54
N LEU A 78 -1.83 24.90 8.66
CA LEU A 78 -1.22 24.59 9.94
C LEU A 78 -0.92 25.94 10.62
N GLN A 79 -1.91 26.51 11.32
CA GLN A 79 -1.59 27.49 12.34
C GLN A 79 -0.72 26.77 13.36
N LYS A 80 0.43 27.39 13.67
CA LYS A 80 1.49 26.82 14.51
C LYS A 80 0.87 26.19 15.77
N LEU A 81 1.04 24.88 15.91
CA LEU A 81 0.96 24.20 17.20
C LEU A 81 1.97 24.84 18.17
#